data_AF-A0A4R5L343-F1
#
_entry.id   AF-A0A4R5L343-F1
#
_cell.length_a   1.000
_cell.length_b   1.000
_cell.length_c   1.000
_cell.angle_alpha   90.00
_cell.angle_beta   90.00
_cell.angle_gamma   90.00
#
_symmetry.space_group_name_H-M   'P 1'
#
loop_
_entity.id
_entity.type
_entity.pdbx_description
1 polymer ?
#
loop_
_entity_poly.entity_id
_entity_poly.type
_entity_poly.pdbx_seq_one_letter_code
_entity_poly.pdbx_strand_id
1 'polypeptide(L)'
;MNDELRAKIGAVAGKLVQEAMTTGLTWEEIVAAFGVAAKATAQAAASAGDAPEHECVARARSCLEDAFAQDVHVVIADGGAPKGDAEADENPLLATARRRHMSRLH
;
A
#
# COMPACT_ATOMS: atom_id res chain seq x y z
N MET A 1 -15.52 -1.42 -14.70
CA MET A 1 -15.32 -1.69 -13.26
C MET A 1 -15.84 -0.50 -12.48
N ASN A 2 -16.70 -0.68 -11.49
CA ASN A 2 -17.16 0.45 -10.65
C ASN A 2 -16.03 0.88 -9.69
N ASP A 3 -16.09 2.11 -9.19
CA ASP A 3 -15.02 2.68 -8.37
C ASP A 3 -14.84 1.94 -7.04
N GLU A 4 -15.92 1.38 -6.49
CA GLU A 4 -15.87 0.58 -5.26
C GLU A 4 -15.07 -0.72 -5.45
N LEU A 5 -15.31 -1.45 -6.54
CA LEU A 5 -14.55 -2.66 -6.86
C LEU A 5 -13.08 -2.32 -7.13
N ARG A 6 -12.81 -1.22 -7.85
CA ARG A 6 -11.44 -0.74 -8.08
C ARG A 6 -10.72 -0.45 -6.77
N ALA A 7 -11.36 0.26 -5.84
CA ALA A 7 -10.78 0.57 -4.53
C ALA A 7 -10.50 -0.70 -3.71
N LYS A 8 -11.41 -1.67 -3.72
CA LYS A 8 -11.22 -2.98 -3.04
C LYS A 8 -10.04 -3.74 -3.62
N ILE A 9 -9.95 -3.83 -4.95
CA ILE A 9 -8.82 -4.48 -5.63
C ILE A 9 -7.52 -3.77 -5.31
N GLY A 10 -7.48 -2.43 -5.38
CA GLY A 10 -6.29 -1.64 -5.03
C GLY A 10 -5.84 -1.86 -3.58
N ALA A 11 -6.77 -1.92 -2.62
CA ALA A 11 -6.45 -2.17 -1.23
C ALA A 11 -5.87 -3.58 -1.00
N VAL A 12 -6.39 -4.60 -1.70
CA VAL A 12 -5.87 -5.97 -1.62
C VAL A 12 -4.51 -6.07 -2.31
N ALA A 13 -4.36 -5.49 -3.51
CA ALA A 13 -3.10 -5.47 -4.24
C ALA A 13 -2.00 -4.76 -3.46
N GLY A 14 -2.30 -3.62 -2.83
CA GLY A 14 -1.34 -2.89 -2.00
C GLY A 14 -0.83 -3.73 -0.81
N LYS A 15 -1.73 -4.44 -0.12
CA LYS A 15 -1.35 -5.37 0.96
C LYS A 15 -0.48 -6.51 0.45
N LEU A 16 -0.83 -7.10 -0.69
CA LEU A 16 -0.05 -8.18 -1.30
C LEU A 16 1.35 -7.72 -1.71
N VAL A 17 1.48 -6.53 -2.29
CA VAL A 17 2.78 -5.95 -2.64
C VAL A 17 3.61 -5.68 -1.38
N GLN A 18 3.01 -5.10 -0.35
CA GLN A 18 3.69 -4.84 0.93
C GLN A 18 4.21 -6.13 1.56
N GLU A 19 3.41 -7.20 1.58
CA GLU A 19 3.84 -8.51 2.08
C GLU A 19 4.91 -9.12 1.17
N ALA A 20 4.75 -9.04 -0.15
CA ALA A 20 5.73 -9.58 -1.09
C ALA A 20 7.12 -8.96 -0.88
N MET A 21 7.19 -7.67 -0.56
CA MET A 21 8.44 -6.96 -0.25
C MET A 21 9.16 -7.50 1.01
N THR A 22 8.48 -8.20 1.91
CA THR A 22 9.11 -8.75 3.14
C THR A 22 9.57 -10.21 2.98
N THR A 23 9.19 -10.89 1.89
CA THR A 23 9.47 -12.32 1.68
C THR A 23 10.93 -12.64 1.36
N GLY A 24 11.72 -11.65 0.91
CA GLY A 24 13.07 -11.86 0.40
C GLY A 24 13.13 -12.47 -1.02
N LEU A 25 11.98 -12.69 -1.66
CA LEU A 25 11.89 -13.12 -3.05
C LEU A 25 12.24 -11.97 -4.00
N THR A 26 12.78 -12.32 -5.17
CA THR A 26 12.94 -11.39 -6.28
C THR A 26 11.58 -11.02 -6.88
N TRP A 27 11.53 -9.91 -7.62
CA TRP A 27 10.29 -9.48 -8.26
C TRP A 27 9.75 -10.52 -9.26
N GLU A 28 10.63 -11.26 -9.96
CA GLU A 28 10.23 -12.33 -10.89
C GLU A 28 9.58 -13.51 -10.14
N GLU A 29 10.15 -13.91 -9.01
CA GLU A 29 9.61 -14.98 -8.16
C GLU A 29 8.27 -14.57 -7.53
N ILE A 30 8.13 -13.30 -7.14
CA ILE A 30 6.87 -12.73 -6.66
C ILE A 30 5.80 -12.79 -7.76
N VAL A 31 6.13 -12.38 -8.99
CA VAL A 31 5.22 -12.47 -10.13
C VAL A 31 4.85 -13.93 -10.43
N ALA A 32 5.81 -14.86 -10.37
CA ALA A 32 5.54 -16.28 -10.53
C ALA A 32 4.60 -16.81 -9.44
N ALA A 33 4.80 -16.42 -8.18
CA ALA A 33 3.93 -16.79 -7.07
C ALA A 33 2.49 -16.27 -7.27
N PHE A 34 2.31 -15.04 -7.76
CA PHE A 34 0.99 -14.52 -8.13
C PHE A 34 0.35 -15.34 -9.26
N GLY A 35 1.11 -15.74 -10.28
CA GLY A 35 0.62 -16.62 -11.34
C GLY A 35 0.13 -17.97 -10.82
N VAL A 36 0.87 -18.59 -9.88
CA VAL A 36 0.46 -19.84 -9.21
C VAL A 36 -0.81 -19.63 -8.40
N ALA A 37 -0.89 -18.56 -7.61
CA ALA A 37 -2.07 -18.23 -6.82
C ALA A 37 -3.31 -17.98 -7.69
N ALA A 38 -3.15 -17.30 -8.83
CA ALA A 38 -4.23 -17.07 -9.78
C ALA A 38 -4.74 -18.38 -10.40
N LYS A 39 -3.85 -19.28 -10.81
CA LYS A 39 -4.24 -20.61 -11.30
C LYS A 39 -4.94 -21.43 -10.22
N ALA A 40 -4.43 -21.44 -8.99
CA ALA A 40 -5.07 -22.14 -7.87
C ALA A 40 -6.48 -21.58 -7.59
N THR A 41 -6.64 -20.26 -7.67
CA THR A 41 -7.96 -19.61 -7.55
C THR A 41 -8.92 -20.07 -8.65
N ALA A 42 -8.45 -20.17 -9.89
CA ALA A 42 -9.24 -20.68 -11.01
C ALA A 42 -9.68 -22.14 -10.82
N GLN A 43 -8.76 -22.99 -10.34
CA GLN A 43 -9.04 -24.40 -10.05
C GLN A 43 -10.03 -24.56 -8.88
N ALA A 44 -9.97 -23.68 -7.88
CA ALA A 44 -10.95 -23.65 -6.81
C ALA A 44 -12.35 -23.25 -7.32
N ALA A 45 -12.44 -22.25 -8.20
CA ALA A 45 -13.70 -21.86 -8.86
C ALA A 45 -14.29 -23.00 -9.70
N ALA A 46 -13.45 -23.69 -10.48
CA ALA A 46 -13.87 -24.87 -11.24
C ALA A 46 -14.39 -25.98 -10.31
N SER A 47 -13.71 -26.21 -9.19
CA SER A 47 -14.11 -27.20 -8.17
C SER A 47 -15.42 -26.81 -7.47
N ALA A 48 -15.75 -25.53 -7.41
CA ALA A 48 -17.03 -25.01 -6.91
C ALA A 48 -18.18 -25.12 -7.95
N GLY A 49 -17.87 -25.54 -9.18
CA GLY A 49 -18.86 -25.73 -10.25
C GLY A 49 -19.11 -24.52 -11.13
N ASP A 50 -18.26 -23.48 -11.07
CA ASP A 50 -18.45 -22.26 -11.89
C ASP A 50 -18.34 -22.53 -13.40
N ALA A 51 -17.33 -23.30 -13.82
CA ALA A 51 -17.10 -23.73 -15.20
C ALA A 51 -16.08 -24.89 -15.23
N PRO A 52 -15.89 -25.57 -16.38
CA PRO A 52 -14.81 -26.54 -16.55
C PRO A 52 -13.44 -25.94 -16.24
N GLU A 53 -12.53 -26.73 -15.65
CA GLU A 53 -11.21 -26.25 -15.19
C GLU A 53 -10.43 -25.48 -16.27
N HIS A 54 -10.39 -25.99 -17.49
CA HIS A 54 -9.67 -25.35 -18.59
C HIS A 54 -10.23 -23.97 -18.93
N GLU A 55 -11.54 -23.76 -18.82
CA GLU A 55 -12.20 -22.47 -19.04
C GLU A 55 -11.91 -21.51 -17.88
N CYS A 56 -11.99 -21.97 -16.63
CA CYS A 56 -11.61 -21.18 -15.47
C CYS A 56 -10.16 -20.71 -15.55
N VAL A 57 -9.23 -21.60 -15.92
CA VAL A 57 -7.80 -21.27 -16.04
C VAL A 57 -7.56 -20.30 -17.20
N ALA A 58 -8.20 -20.50 -18.36
CA ALA A 58 -8.11 -19.58 -19.47
C ALA A 58 -8.63 -18.18 -19.09
N ARG A 59 -9.76 -18.13 -18.39
CA ARG A 59 -10.34 -16.88 -17.89
C ARG A 59 -9.44 -16.18 -16.88
N ALA A 60 -8.83 -16.92 -15.95
CA ALA A 60 -7.90 -16.34 -14.99
C ALA A 60 -6.66 -15.74 -15.66
N ARG A 61 -6.13 -16.38 -16.72
CA ARG A 61 -5.04 -15.80 -17.52
C ARG A 61 -5.47 -14.51 -18.21
N SER A 62 -6.64 -14.48 -18.86
CA SER A 62 -7.18 -13.26 -19.46
C SER A 62 -7.35 -12.14 -18.43
N CYS A 63 -7.91 -12.46 -17.25
CA CYS A 63 -8.07 -11.47 -16.19
C CYS A 63 -6.74 -10.94 -15.64
N LEU A 64 -5.69 -11.76 -15.59
CA LEU A 64 -4.34 -11.31 -15.23
C LEU A 64 -3.78 -10.34 -16.28
N GLU A 65 -3.89 -10.68 -17.56
CA GLU A 65 -3.43 -9.83 -18.66
C GLU A 65 -4.17 -8.48 -18.67
N ASP A 66 -5.50 -8.52 -18.53
CA ASP A 66 -6.34 -7.32 -18.45
C ASP A 66 -6.00 -6.46 -17.21
N ALA A 67 -5.71 -7.09 -16.07
CA ALA A 67 -5.32 -6.38 -14.85
C ALA A 67 -3.92 -5.76 -14.99
N PHE A 68 -2.99 -6.46 -15.64
CA PHE A 68 -1.63 -5.99 -15.86
C PHE A 68 -1.57 -4.80 -16.83
N ALA A 69 -2.53 -4.71 -17.75
CA ALA A 69 -2.65 -3.58 -18.68
C ALA A 69 -3.18 -2.28 -18.03
N GLN A 70 -3.56 -2.31 -16.74
CA GLN A 70 -4.03 -1.11 -16.03
C GLN A 70 -2.87 -0.19 -15.64
N ASP A 71 -3.08 1.12 -15.76
CA ASP A 71 -2.13 2.11 -15.26
C ASP A 71 -2.07 2.08 -13.72
N VAL A 72 -0.88 1.84 -13.16
CA VAL A 72 -0.64 1.80 -11.71
C VAL A 72 0.44 2.81 -11.35
N HIS A 73 0.15 3.68 -10.37
CA HIS A 73 1.12 4.61 -9.79
C HIS A 73 1.52 4.15 -8.38
N VAL A 74 2.77 3.68 -8.22
CA VAL A 74 3.30 3.24 -6.93
C VAL A 74 3.98 4.41 -6.23
N VAL A 75 3.51 4.77 -5.04
CA VAL A 75 4.17 5.75 -4.16
C VAL A 75 4.87 4.99 -3.04
N ILE A 76 6.19 5.09 -2.96
CA ILE A 76 6.97 4.60 -1.82
C ILE A 76 7.15 5.79 -0.89
N ALA A 77 6.45 5.78 0.24
CA ALA A 77 6.67 6.75 1.28
C ALA A 77 7.85 6.28 2.14
N ASP A 78 8.96 7.02 2.13
CA ASP A 78 9.96 6.87 3.17
C ASP A 78 9.35 7.25 4.51
N GLY A 79 9.49 6.39 5.51
CA GLY A 79 9.08 6.63 6.90
C GLY A 79 9.84 7.77 7.59
N GLY A 80 10.51 8.63 6.82
CA GLY A 80 10.99 9.91 7.30
C GLY A 80 9.78 10.77 7.63
N ALA A 81 9.39 10.78 8.90
CA ALA A 81 8.52 11.82 9.42
C ALA A 81 8.98 13.17 8.85
N PRO A 82 8.10 14.00 8.29
CA PRO A 82 8.50 15.37 8.01
C PRO A 82 8.94 15.95 9.36
N LYS A 83 10.25 16.17 9.53
CA LYS A 83 10.74 17.21 10.42
C LYS A 83 10.23 18.50 9.80
N GLY A 84 8.96 18.80 10.09
CA GLY A 84 8.50 20.16 10.00
C GLY A 84 9.36 20.93 10.98
N ASP A 85 10.31 21.69 10.43
CA ASP A 85 10.83 22.89 11.06
C ASP A 85 9.63 23.84 11.26
N ALA A 86 8.73 23.49 12.18
CA ALA A 86 7.81 24.42 12.79
C ALA A 86 8.61 25.05 13.92
N GLU A 87 9.28 26.14 13.56
CA GLU A 87 9.47 27.32 14.38
C GLU A 87 9.14 27.11 15.85
N ALA A 88 10.19 27.17 16.67
CA ALA A 88 10.09 27.55 18.07
C ALA A 88 9.55 29.00 18.16
N ASP A 89 8.31 29.20 17.74
CA ASP A 89 7.60 30.46 17.86
C ASP A 89 6.88 30.48 19.20
N GLU A 90 7.52 31.21 20.11
CA GLU A 90 6.87 32.04 21.11
C GLU A 90 5.80 31.36 21.98
N ASN A 91 6.25 30.70 23.04
CA ASN A 91 5.40 30.53 24.23
C ASN A 91 5.34 31.90 24.97
N PRO A 92 4.20 32.64 24.94
CA PRO A 92 4.09 33.96 25.55
C PRO A 92 4.24 33.94 27.08
N LEU A 93 4.16 32.76 27.70
CA LEU A 93 4.37 32.59 29.14
C LEU A 93 5.86 32.66 29.54
N LEU A 94 6.79 32.42 28.59
CA LEU A 94 8.23 32.52 28.85
C LEU A 94 8.78 33.94 28.68
N ALA A 95 8.12 34.78 27.89
CA ALA A 95 8.51 36.19 27.68
C ALA A 95 8.29 37.05 28.93
N THR A 96 7.25 36.77 29.71
CA THR A 96 6.92 37.52 30.94
C THR A 96 7.73 37.08 32.15
N ALA A 97 8.22 35.84 32.17
CA ALA A 97 9.07 35.31 33.25
C ALA A 97 10.47 35.97 33.26
N ARG A 98 11.04 36.26 32.07
CA ARG A 98 12.36 36.92 31.98
C ARG A 98 12.34 38.39 32.40
N ARG A 99 11.20 39.09 32.27
CA ARG A 99 11.09 40.51 32.64
C ARG A 99 11.09 40.75 34.14
N ARG A 100 10.60 39.80 34.95
CA ARG A 100 10.51 39.97 36.41
C ARG A 100 11.81 39.71 37.16
N HIS A 101 12.79 39.06 36.54
CA HIS A 101 14.03 38.67 37.23
C HIS A 101 15.14 39.73 37.20
N MET A 102 15.01 40.77 36.37
CA MET A 102 16.02 41.83 36.19
C MET A 102 15.76 43.09 37.03
N SER A 103 14.71 43.16 37.86
CA SER A 103 14.33 44.40 38.58
C SER A 103 14.47 44.33 40.10
N ARG A 104 15.26 43.40 40.65
CA ARG A 104 15.59 43.38 42.09
C ARG A 104 17.08 43.19 42.30
N LEU A 105 17.84 44.25 42.04
CA LEU A 105 19.20 44.45 42.55
C LEU A 105 19.44 45.96 42.53
N HIS A 106 18.91 46.66 43.54
CA HIS A 106 19.38 47.94 44.06
C HIS A 106 18.91 48.05 45.50
#